data_AF-A0A533Y380-F1
#
_entry.id   AF-A0A533Y380-F1
#
_cell.length_a   1.000
_cell.length_b   1.000
_cell.length_c   1.000
_cell.angle_alpha   90.00
_cell.angle_beta   90.00
_cell.angle_gamma   90.00
#
_symmetry.space_group_name_H-M   'P 1'
#
loop_
_entity.id
_entity.type
_entity.pdbx_description
1 polymer ?
#
loop_
_entity_poly.entity_id
_entity_poly.type
_entity_poly.pdbx_seq_one_letter_code
_entity_poly.pdbx_strand_id
1 'polypeptide(L)'
;MDNQPLDLPQEWSHGKHKVSYSEVALRQDQADFAAWSMHRSATFLMAVAMKDAITAGVPDPKNATNSDVQAAYQISRLIRNAFAHSPFNPVWSIDPDCRNRVFEVSGVVLLDTTDLQGVEFNWRHYGGPLAMLRLCRYVRFEILKDLKRPRKKLPSPKNIYYLQGNLILRPAKKSEKRK
;
A
#
# COMPACT_ATOMS: atom_id res chain seq x y z
N MET A 1 -11.49 -32.78 -7.80
CA MET A 1 -11.16 -31.51 -8.44
C MET A 1 -11.64 -30.42 -7.51
N ASP A 2 -10.76 -29.56 -7.04
CA ASP A 2 -11.12 -28.47 -6.15
C ASP A 2 -11.84 -27.38 -6.96
N ASN A 3 -13.06 -27.05 -6.56
CA ASN A 3 -13.85 -26.03 -7.23
C ASN A 3 -13.30 -24.64 -6.91
N GLN A 4 -13.16 -23.80 -7.94
CA GLN A 4 -12.90 -22.37 -7.76
C GLN A 4 -14.07 -21.73 -6.97
N PRO A 5 -13.80 -20.91 -5.95
CA PRO A 5 -14.84 -20.34 -5.09
C PRO A 5 -15.62 -19.20 -5.75
N LEU A 6 -15.23 -18.77 -6.94
CA LEU A 6 -15.83 -17.67 -7.70
C LEU A 6 -16.15 -18.14 -9.12
N ASP A 7 -17.30 -17.72 -9.65
CA ASP A 7 -17.62 -17.90 -11.07
C ASP A 7 -16.69 -17.01 -11.90
N LEU A 8 -15.88 -17.64 -12.76
CA LEU A 8 -14.94 -16.95 -13.65
C LEU A 8 -15.34 -17.22 -15.12
N PRO A 9 -15.30 -16.20 -15.99
CA PRO A 9 -15.62 -16.39 -17.40
C PRO A 9 -14.54 -17.28 -18.06
N GLN A 10 -14.96 -18.04 -19.07
CA GLN A 10 -14.07 -18.97 -19.80
C GLN A 10 -13.22 -18.25 -20.87
N GLU A 11 -13.67 -17.07 -21.30
CA GLU A 11 -12.99 -16.21 -22.27
C GLU A 11 -13.18 -14.75 -21.85
N TRP A 12 -12.14 -13.94 -22.01
CA TRP A 12 -12.22 -12.48 -21.96
C TRP A 12 -11.83 -11.93 -23.32
N SER A 13 -12.58 -10.92 -23.79
CA SER A 13 -12.27 -10.23 -25.04
C SER A 13 -12.27 -8.72 -24.86
N HIS A 14 -11.27 -8.05 -25.44
CA HIS A 14 -11.23 -6.59 -25.56
C HIS A 14 -10.81 -6.22 -26.99
N GLY A 15 -11.77 -5.72 -27.78
CA GLY A 15 -11.58 -5.49 -29.21
C GLY A 15 -11.26 -6.80 -29.93
N LYS A 16 -10.12 -6.83 -30.65
CA LYS A 16 -9.62 -8.03 -31.36
C LYS A 16 -8.85 -9.01 -30.47
N HIS A 17 -8.56 -8.64 -29.23
CA HIS A 17 -7.76 -9.46 -28.33
C HIS A 17 -8.69 -10.37 -27.52
N LYS A 18 -8.33 -11.65 -27.46
CA LYS A 18 -9.03 -12.67 -26.70
C LYS A 18 -8.04 -13.44 -25.86
N VAL A 19 -8.48 -13.93 -24.71
CA VAL A 19 -7.71 -14.80 -23.86
C VAL A 19 -8.64 -15.83 -23.21
N SER A 20 -8.24 -17.10 -23.24
CA SER A 20 -8.98 -18.19 -22.61
C SER A 20 -8.63 -18.34 -21.13
N TYR A 21 -9.50 -19.00 -20.37
CA TYR A 21 -9.24 -19.33 -18.97
C TYR A 21 -7.92 -20.07 -18.77
N SER A 22 -7.60 -21.05 -19.61
CA SER A 22 -6.34 -21.80 -19.53
C SER A 22 -5.08 -20.94 -19.71
N GLU A 23 -5.18 -19.79 -20.38
CA GLU A 23 -4.05 -18.87 -20.57
C GLU A 23 -3.82 -17.94 -19.36
N VAL A 24 -4.84 -17.67 -18.55
CA VAL A 24 -4.76 -16.75 -17.40
C VAL A 24 -4.91 -17.43 -16.05
N ALA A 25 -5.40 -18.67 -16.01
CA ALA A 25 -5.56 -19.42 -14.78
C ALA A 25 -4.22 -19.62 -14.10
N LEU A 26 -4.13 -19.19 -12.86
CA LEU A 26 -2.94 -19.35 -12.03
C LEU A 26 -3.11 -20.57 -11.13
N ARG A 27 -2.07 -21.40 -11.06
CA ARG A 27 -1.89 -22.32 -9.94
C ARG A 27 -1.63 -21.55 -8.64
N GLN A 28 -1.76 -22.21 -7.50
CA GLN A 28 -1.56 -21.56 -6.20
C GLN A 28 -0.17 -20.91 -6.04
N ASP A 29 0.90 -21.59 -6.45
CA ASP A 29 2.28 -21.05 -6.43
C ASP A 29 2.42 -19.79 -7.29
N GLN A 30 1.79 -19.78 -8.47
CA GLN A 30 1.77 -18.64 -9.37
C GLN A 30 0.92 -17.49 -8.80
N ALA A 31 -0.21 -17.81 -8.17
CA ALA A 31 -1.08 -16.83 -7.52
C ALA A 31 -0.38 -16.16 -6.33
N ASP A 32 0.37 -16.91 -5.51
CA ASP A 32 1.12 -16.38 -4.39
C ASP A 32 2.25 -15.45 -4.87
N PHE A 33 2.99 -15.87 -5.90
CA PHE A 33 4.02 -15.03 -6.53
C PHE A 33 3.42 -13.76 -7.17
N ALA A 34 2.29 -13.89 -7.87
CA ALA A 34 1.59 -12.76 -8.46
C ALA A 34 1.08 -11.79 -7.39
N ALA A 35 0.49 -12.28 -6.30
CA ALA A 35 0.02 -11.46 -5.19
C ALA A 35 1.18 -10.69 -4.53
N TRP A 36 2.31 -11.36 -4.29
CA TRP A 36 3.52 -10.72 -3.76
C TRP A 36 4.06 -9.65 -4.72
N SER A 37 4.13 -9.95 -6.02
CA SER A 37 4.58 -9.01 -7.06
C SER A 37 3.65 -7.80 -7.18
N MET A 38 2.33 -8.03 -7.16
CA MET A 38 1.32 -6.97 -7.18
C MET A 38 1.45 -6.04 -5.98
N HIS A 39 1.69 -6.59 -4.79
CA HIS A 39 1.91 -5.78 -3.59
C HIS A 39 3.18 -4.90 -3.72
N ARG A 40 4.29 -5.46 -4.21
CA ARG A 40 5.53 -4.69 -4.46
C ARG A 40 5.31 -3.58 -5.50
N SER A 41 4.67 -3.90 -6.63
CA SER A 41 4.32 -2.93 -7.68
C SER A 41 3.38 -1.82 -7.18
N ALA A 42 2.36 -2.16 -6.40
CA ALA A 42 1.44 -1.17 -5.84
C ALA A 42 2.15 -0.24 -4.85
N THR A 43 3.03 -0.78 -4.00
CA THR A 43 3.83 -0.01 -3.04
C THR A 43 4.74 0.98 -3.77
N PHE A 44 5.46 0.52 -4.78
CA PHE A 44 6.31 1.36 -5.61
C PHE A 44 5.52 2.48 -6.30
N LEU A 45 4.42 2.13 -6.97
CA LEU A 45 3.60 3.10 -7.69
C LEU A 45 3.01 4.17 -6.75
N MET A 46 2.53 3.76 -5.57
CA MET A 46 2.05 4.71 -4.56
C MET A 46 3.15 5.66 -4.10
N ALA A 47 4.36 5.14 -3.82
CA ALA A 47 5.50 5.96 -3.41
C ALA A 47 5.91 6.99 -4.48
N VAL A 48 5.97 6.57 -5.76
CA VAL A 48 6.22 7.45 -6.90
C VAL A 48 5.14 8.54 -6.99
N ALA A 49 3.87 8.13 -7.03
CA ALA A 49 2.75 9.06 -7.19
C ALA A 49 2.69 10.09 -6.05
N MET A 50 2.94 9.68 -4.81
CA MET A 50 2.98 10.60 -3.67
C MET A 50 4.14 11.58 -3.77
N LYS A 51 5.36 11.10 -4.07
CA LYS A 51 6.53 11.98 -4.19
C LYS A 51 6.32 13.02 -5.29
N ASP A 52 5.76 12.62 -6.43
CA ASP A 52 5.49 13.53 -7.55
C ASP A 52 4.36 14.52 -7.23
N ALA A 53 3.28 14.05 -6.62
CA ALA A 53 2.20 14.91 -6.13
C ALA A 53 2.69 15.98 -5.14
N ILE A 54 3.52 15.59 -4.16
CA ILE A 54 4.08 16.54 -3.19
C ILE A 54 4.98 17.55 -3.89
N THR A 55 5.82 17.11 -4.82
CA THR A 55 6.73 18.00 -5.57
C THR A 55 5.96 18.98 -6.45
N ALA A 56 4.81 18.57 -7.00
CA ALA A 56 3.94 19.45 -7.78
C ALA A 56 3.21 20.49 -6.91
N GLY A 57 2.87 20.16 -5.67
CA GLY A 57 2.09 21.02 -4.78
C GLY A 57 2.90 21.85 -3.78
N VAL A 58 4.14 21.49 -3.50
CA VAL A 58 4.98 22.12 -2.46
C VAL A 58 6.34 22.51 -3.07
N PRO A 59 6.66 23.82 -3.12
CA PRO A 59 8.00 24.28 -3.47
C PRO A 59 9.04 23.76 -2.46
N ASP A 60 10.11 23.13 -2.97
CA ASP A 60 11.19 22.53 -2.17
C ASP A 60 10.71 21.68 -0.97
N PRO A 61 10.04 20.54 -1.23
CA PRO A 61 9.47 19.71 -0.16
C PRO A 61 10.52 19.07 0.75
N LYS A 62 11.79 19.03 0.32
CA LYS A 62 12.90 18.54 1.13
C LYS A 62 13.19 19.45 2.32
N ASN A 63 13.00 20.76 2.15
CA ASN A 63 13.27 21.79 3.17
C ASN A 63 11.98 22.48 3.65
N ALA A 64 10.82 21.83 3.47
CA ALA A 64 9.55 22.37 3.90
C ALA A 64 9.54 22.65 5.42
N THR A 65 9.01 23.83 5.81
CA THR A 65 8.87 24.23 7.22
C THR A 65 7.93 23.30 7.99
N ASN A 66 6.92 22.74 7.32
CA ASN A 66 6.04 21.75 7.92
C ASN A 66 6.73 20.37 7.93
N SER A 67 7.03 19.88 9.12
CA SER A 67 7.72 18.60 9.34
C SER A 67 6.96 17.40 8.76
N ASP A 68 5.62 17.40 8.80
CA ASP A 68 4.82 16.30 8.24
C ASP A 68 4.91 16.28 6.70
N VAL A 69 4.96 17.45 6.06
CA VAL A 69 5.14 17.54 4.60
C VAL A 69 6.53 17.04 4.21
N GLN A 70 7.56 17.47 4.95
CA GLN A 70 8.92 16.99 4.76
C GLN A 70 9.02 15.48 4.97
N ALA A 71 8.42 14.94 6.04
CA ALA A 71 8.41 13.52 6.33
C ALA A 71 7.66 12.71 5.25
N ALA A 72 6.47 13.16 4.83
CA ALA A 72 5.71 12.52 3.76
C ALA A 72 6.53 12.46 2.46
N TYR A 73 7.24 13.54 2.13
CA TYR A 73 8.13 13.59 0.97
C TYR A 73 9.29 12.60 1.11
N GLN A 74 10.01 12.64 2.23
CA GLN A 74 11.19 11.79 2.45
C GLN A 74 10.82 10.31 2.48
N ILE A 75 9.76 9.92 3.18
CA ILE A 75 9.27 8.53 3.21
C ILE A 75 8.93 8.06 1.79
N SER A 76 8.14 8.83 1.04
CA SER A 76 7.76 8.47 -0.34
C SER A 76 8.98 8.32 -1.24
N ARG A 77 9.96 9.23 -1.10
CA ARG A 77 11.21 9.23 -1.88
C ARG A 77 12.11 8.04 -1.53
N LEU A 78 12.31 7.75 -0.25
CA LEU A 78 13.16 6.64 0.22
C LEU A 78 12.55 5.29 -0.18
N ILE A 79 11.24 5.13 -0.04
CA ILE A 79 10.54 3.91 -0.50
C ILE A 79 10.73 3.76 -2.01
N ARG A 80 10.51 4.82 -2.81
CA ARG A 80 10.75 4.78 -4.26
C ARG A 80 12.19 4.37 -4.58
N ASN A 81 13.17 4.92 -3.86
CA ASN A 81 14.59 4.64 -4.08
C ASN A 81 14.93 3.17 -3.81
N ALA A 82 14.30 2.54 -2.82
CA ALA A 82 14.53 1.12 -2.54
C ALA A 82 14.18 0.20 -3.73
N PHE A 83 13.24 0.61 -4.57
CA PHE A 83 12.79 -0.14 -5.75
C PHE A 83 13.48 0.27 -7.04
N ALA A 84 14.25 1.37 -7.04
CA ALA A 84 14.73 2.00 -8.28
C ALA A 84 15.62 1.09 -9.14
N HIS A 85 16.39 0.20 -8.51
CA HIS A 85 17.30 -0.71 -9.21
C HIS A 85 16.74 -2.12 -9.39
N SER A 86 15.88 -2.57 -8.46
CA SER A 86 15.31 -3.92 -8.47
C SER A 86 13.89 -3.88 -7.91
N PRO A 87 12.86 -3.78 -8.77
CA PRO A 87 11.47 -3.69 -8.31
C PRO A 87 10.96 -4.97 -7.63
N PHE A 88 11.50 -6.12 -8.01
CA PHE A 88 11.13 -7.41 -7.44
C PHE A 88 11.99 -7.79 -6.24
N ASN A 89 13.23 -7.32 -6.12
CA ASN A 89 14.05 -7.52 -4.92
C ASN A 89 14.58 -6.16 -4.40
N PRO A 90 13.71 -5.25 -3.97
CA PRO A 90 14.07 -3.94 -3.45
C PRO A 90 14.96 -4.03 -2.21
N VAL A 91 15.93 -3.14 -2.17
CA VAL A 91 16.90 -2.97 -1.08
C VAL A 91 16.95 -1.48 -0.77
N TRP A 92 16.91 -1.12 0.50
CA TRP A 92 17.00 0.27 0.92
C TRP A 92 18.30 0.93 0.45
N SER A 93 18.14 2.06 -0.23
CA SER A 93 19.22 2.96 -0.62
C SER A 93 18.92 4.33 -0.01
N ILE A 94 19.58 4.60 1.12
CA ILE A 94 19.37 5.76 1.98
C ILE A 94 20.51 6.77 1.75
N ASP A 95 20.14 7.95 1.27
CA ASP A 95 21.07 9.06 1.08
C ASP A 95 21.73 9.45 2.42
N PRO A 96 22.99 9.91 2.41
CA PRO A 96 23.74 10.21 3.63
C PRO A 96 23.01 11.14 4.62
N ASP A 97 22.27 12.13 4.12
CA ASP A 97 21.51 13.10 4.93
C ASP A 97 20.20 12.54 5.52
N CYS A 98 19.82 11.34 5.12
CA CYS A 98 18.61 10.64 5.55
C CYS A 98 18.90 9.40 6.42
N ARG A 99 20.17 9.04 6.66
CA ARG A 99 20.57 7.89 7.48
C ARG A 99 20.38 8.18 8.97
N ASN A 100 20.00 7.15 9.73
CA ASN A 100 19.83 7.22 11.20
C ASN A 100 18.90 8.36 11.62
N ARG A 101 17.78 8.51 10.91
CA ARG A 101 16.76 9.53 11.14
C ARG A 101 15.39 8.88 11.23
N VAL A 102 14.53 9.50 12.03
CA VAL A 102 13.12 9.16 12.08
C VAL A 102 12.34 10.18 11.26
N PHE A 103 11.58 9.70 10.30
CA PHE A 103 10.58 10.48 9.57
C PHE A 103 9.20 10.03 10.02
N GLU A 104 8.40 10.97 10.52
CA GLU A 104 7.07 10.68 11.03
C GLU A 104 6.06 11.68 10.48
N VAL A 105 4.91 11.17 10.05
CA VAL A 105 3.68 11.94 9.90
C VAL A 105 2.74 11.46 10.98
N SER A 106 2.44 12.33 11.94
CA SER A 106 1.78 11.94 13.19
C SER A 106 0.48 11.15 12.97
N GLY A 107 0.40 9.94 13.54
CA GLY A 107 -0.75 9.06 13.42
C GLY A 107 -0.99 8.42 12.04
N VAL A 108 -0.11 8.69 11.06
CA VAL A 108 -0.23 8.22 9.68
C VAL A 108 0.81 7.15 9.37
N VAL A 109 2.10 7.48 9.52
CA VAL A 109 3.23 6.62 9.17
C VAL A 109 4.49 7.07 9.90
N LEU A 110 5.36 6.12 10.24
CA LEU A 110 6.69 6.34 10.79
C LEU A 110 7.68 5.46 10.02
N LEU A 111 8.83 6.03 9.67
CA LEU A 111 9.97 5.33 9.10
C LEU A 111 11.23 5.72 9.88
N ASP A 112 11.77 4.77 10.61
CA ASP A 112 13.11 4.88 11.21
C ASP A 112 14.13 4.32 10.22
N THR A 113 15.09 5.14 9.80
CA THR A 113 16.12 4.75 8.83
C THR A 113 17.39 4.20 9.46
N THR A 114 17.41 4.05 10.78
CA THR A 114 18.54 3.45 11.51
C THR A 114 18.83 2.05 10.97
N ASP A 115 20.09 1.83 10.59
CA ASP A 115 20.59 0.57 10.04
C ASP A 115 19.85 0.03 8.80
N LEU A 116 19.07 0.86 8.10
CA LEU A 116 18.33 0.39 6.92
C LEU A 116 19.18 0.38 5.64
N GLN A 117 20.30 1.09 5.56
CA GLN A 117 21.12 1.12 4.34
C GLN A 117 21.55 -0.29 3.90
N GLY A 118 21.19 -0.69 2.68
CA GLY A 118 21.53 -2.00 2.12
C GLY A 118 20.69 -3.17 2.64
N VAL A 119 19.71 -2.92 3.51
CA VAL A 119 18.79 -3.93 4.04
C VAL A 119 17.67 -4.21 3.05
N GLU A 120 17.23 -5.47 2.96
CA GLU A 120 16.08 -5.85 2.12
C GLU A 120 14.83 -5.04 2.52
N PHE A 121 14.12 -4.52 1.54
CA PHE A 121 12.90 -3.76 1.79
C PHE A 121 11.79 -4.67 2.34
N ASN A 122 11.29 -4.33 3.53
CA ASN A 122 10.19 -4.99 4.20
C ASN A 122 9.08 -3.99 4.53
N TRP A 123 7.83 -4.39 4.33
CA TRP A 123 6.67 -3.55 4.63
C TRP A 123 6.55 -3.18 6.11
N ARG A 124 7.15 -4.00 6.99
CA ARG A 124 7.18 -3.75 8.45
C ARG A 124 7.94 -2.49 8.82
N HIS A 125 8.91 -2.06 8.02
CA HIS A 125 9.72 -0.87 8.29
C HIS A 125 8.91 0.44 8.28
N TYR A 126 7.71 0.45 7.68
CA TYR A 126 6.85 1.64 7.62
C TYR A 126 5.41 1.38 8.09
N GLY A 127 5.11 0.22 8.68
CA GLY A 127 3.75 -0.11 9.16
C GLY A 127 2.81 -0.71 8.10
N GLY A 128 3.33 -1.13 6.95
CA GLY A 128 2.61 -1.96 5.99
C GLY A 128 1.61 -1.25 5.06
N PRO A 129 0.82 -2.01 4.28
CA PRO A 129 -0.09 -1.46 3.28
C PRO A 129 -1.08 -0.41 3.80
N LEU A 130 -1.50 -0.55 5.07
CA LEU A 130 -2.41 0.40 5.70
C LEU A 130 -1.75 1.76 5.94
N ALA A 131 -0.48 1.78 6.37
CA ALA A 131 0.28 3.02 6.53
C ALA A 131 0.47 3.71 5.17
N MET A 132 0.78 2.94 4.12
CA MET A 132 0.87 3.46 2.75
C MET A 132 -0.44 4.11 2.29
N LEU A 133 -1.58 3.41 2.47
CA LEU A 133 -2.90 3.95 2.15
C LEU A 133 -3.22 5.23 2.93
N ARG A 134 -2.86 5.28 4.22
CA ARG A 134 -3.05 6.47 5.05
C ARG A 134 -2.17 7.62 4.58
N LEU A 135 -0.91 7.36 4.24
CA LEU A 135 -0.01 8.38 3.67
C LEU A 135 -0.55 8.91 2.34
N CYS A 136 -1.06 8.06 1.44
CA CYS A 136 -1.70 8.53 0.20
C CYS A 136 -2.88 9.47 0.48
N ARG A 137 -3.70 9.16 1.50
CA ARG A 137 -4.82 10.03 1.92
C ARG A 137 -4.32 11.34 2.52
N TYR A 138 -3.28 11.30 3.34
CA TYR A 138 -2.65 12.49 3.88
C TYR A 138 -2.16 13.40 2.76
N VAL A 139 -1.39 12.88 1.80
CA VAL A 139 -0.91 13.64 0.64
C VAL A 139 -2.09 14.24 -0.13
N ARG A 140 -3.11 13.44 -0.45
CA ARG A 140 -4.28 13.90 -1.21
C ARG A 140 -5.06 15.02 -0.51
N PHE A 141 -5.36 14.85 0.77
CA PHE A 141 -6.29 15.74 1.46
C PHE A 141 -5.62 16.87 2.22
N GLU A 142 -4.45 16.62 2.79
CA GLU A 142 -3.76 17.56 3.65
C GLU A 142 -2.69 18.35 2.88
N ILE A 143 -2.06 17.77 1.84
CA ILE A 143 -1.09 18.49 1.00
C ILE A 143 -1.75 19.09 -0.25
N LEU A 144 -2.39 18.26 -1.08
CA LEU A 144 -3.02 18.71 -2.33
C LEU A 144 -4.36 19.43 -2.13
N LYS A 145 -4.90 19.41 -0.90
CA LYS A 145 -6.18 20.03 -0.54
C LYS A 145 -7.36 19.58 -1.42
N ASP A 146 -7.35 18.32 -1.87
CA ASP A 146 -8.46 17.78 -2.65
C ASP A 146 -9.75 17.75 -1.80
N LEU A 147 -10.89 18.02 -2.43
CA LEU A 147 -12.17 18.12 -1.75
C LEU A 147 -12.62 16.74 -1.24
N LYS A 148 -12.81 16.61 0.08
CA LYS A 148 -13.41 15.43 0.71
C LYS A 148 -14.88 15.33 0.33
N ARG A 149 -15.18 14.74 -0.83
CA ARG A 149 -16.56 14.42 -1.21
C ARG A 149 -17.12 13.40 -0.21
N PRO A 150 -18.38 13.57 0.25
CA PRO A 150 -19.01 12.58 1.11
C PRO A 150 -19.03 11.24 0.37
N ARG A 151 -18.63 10.16 1.06
CA ARG A 151 -18.75 8.82 0.50
C ARG A 151 -20.22 8.54 0.23
N LYS A 152 -20.51 8.03 -0.97
CA LYS A 152 -21.81 7.39 -1.24
C LYS A 152 -22.02 6.29 -0.19
N LYS A 153 -23.26 6.07 0.23
CA LYS A 153 -23.60 4.96 1.15
C LYS A 153 -23.02 3.67 0.56
N LEU A 154 -22.08 3.07 1.29
CA LEU A 154 -21.51 1.79 0.91
C LEU A 154 -22.47 0.68 1.34
N PRO A 155 -22.64 -0.38 0.53
CA PRO A 155 -23.37 -1.55 0.97
C PRO A 155 -22.72 -2.12 2.24
N SER A 156 -23.54 -2.45 3.24
CA SER A 156 -23.04 -3.10 4.45
C SER A 156 -22.80 -4.58 4.16
N PRO A 157 -21.65 -5.15 4.56
CA PRO A 157 -21.40 -6.56 4.35
C PRO A 157 -22.38 -7.40 5.20
N LYS A 158 -22.92 -8.47 4.60
CA LYS A 158 -23.84 -9.40 5.29
C LYS A 158 -23.18 -10.09 6.49
N ASN A 159 -21.86 -10.32 6.40
CA ASN A 159 -21.05 -10.93 7.44
C ASN A 159 -19.89 -9.98 7.79
N ILE A 160 -19.67 -9.74 9.08
CA ILE A 160 -18.58 -8.88 9.57
C ILE A 160 -17.43 -9.78 10.02
N TYR A 161 -16.24 -9.46 9.54
CA TYR A 161 -14.98 -10.10 9.93
C TYR A 161 -13.95 -9.02 10.28
N TYR A 162 -13.11 -9.31 11.26
CA TYR A 162 -11.97 -8.46 11.61
C TYR A 162 -10.69 -9.18 11.22
N LEU A 163 -9.83 -8.51 10.46
CA LEU A 163 -8.51 -9.02 10.14
C LEU A 163 -7.49 -8.34 11.06
N GLN A 164 -6.75 -9.13 11.83
CA GLN A 164 -5.65 -8.66 12.68
C GLN A 164 -4.38 -9.45 12.33
N GLY A 165 -3.51 -8.85 11.51
CA GLY A 165 -2.38 -9.57 10.92
C GLY A 165 -2.88 -10.72 10.05
N ASN A 166 -2.53 -11.95 10.42
CA ASN A 166 -2.97 -13.17 9.72
C ASN A 166 -4.23 -13.82 10.32
N LEU A 167 -4.86 -13.20 11.32
CA LEU A 167 -6.04 -13.75 12.01
C LEU A 167 -7.33 -13.14 11.47
N ILE A 168 -8.28 -13.99 11.09
CA ILE A 168 -9.65 -13.60 10.73
C ILE A 168 -10.57 -13.92 11.90
N LEU A 169 -11.11 -12.89 12.54
CA LEU A 169 -12.00 -12.99 13.70
C LEU A 169 -13.45 -12.72 13.27
N ARG A 170 -14.39 -13.51 13.77
CA ARG A 170 -15.83 -13.20 13.72
C ARG A 170 -16.27 -12.63 15.05
N PRO A 171 -17.10 -11.58 15.08
CA PRO A 171 -17.72 -11.12 16.32
C PRO A 171 -18.55 -12.26 16.93
N ALA A 172 -18.40 -12.47 18.23
CA ALA A 172 -19.21 -13.44 18.96
C ALA A 172 -20.70 -13.08 18.83
N LYS A 173 -21.55 -14.08 18.59
CA LYS A 173 -23.01 -13.89 18.70
C LYS A 173 -23.29 -13.47 20.14
N LYS A 174 -23.98 -12.34 20.35
CA LYS A 174 -24.50 -11.98 21.66
C LYS A 174 -25.32 -13.17 22.17
N SER A 175 -24.95 -13.73 23.31
CA SER A 175 -25.76 -14.74 23.98
C SER A 175 -27.07 -14.08 24.37
N GLU A 176 -28.18 -14.59 23.84
CA GLU A 176 -29.51 -14.27 24.37
C GLU A 176 -29.51 -14.70 25.83
N LYS A 177 -29.62 -13.72 26.73
CA LYS A 177 -29.93 -13.99 28.13
C LYS A 177 -31.29 -14.70 28.15
N ARG A 178 -31.28 -16.02 28.37
CA ARG A 178 -32.47 -16.78 28.74
C ARG A 178 -33.04 -16.13 30.00
N LYS A 179 -34.23 -15.54 29.87
CA LYS A 179 -35.07 -15.18 31.01
C LYS A 179 -35.69 -16.44 31.60
#